data_AF-A0A0F9TII5-F1
#
_entry.id   AF-A0A0F9TII5-F1
#
_cell.length_a   1.000
_cell.length_b   1.000
_cell.length_c   1.000
_cell.angle_alpha   90.00
_cell.angle_beta   90.00
_cell.angle_gamma   90.00
#
_symmetry.space_group_name_H-M   'P 1'
#
loop_
_entity.id
_entity.type
_entity.pdbx_description
1 polymer ?
#
loop_
_entity_poly.entity_id
_entity_poly.type
_entity_poly.pdbx_seq_one_letter_code
_entity_poly.pdbx_strand_id
1 'polypeptide(L)' 'MADTRLIRLTWENDVQFKMDTKLNDEDWLTIIEMDENGNISQLWEHAGALCKKYFETQVDFIGGVMKS' A
#
# COMPACT_ATOMS: atom_id res chain seq x y z
N MET A 1 -23.61 -7.53 0.84
CA MET A 1 -22.29 -8.21 0.88
C MET A 1 -21.35 -7.30 1.65
N ALA A 2 -20.37 -7.85 2.36
CA ALA A 2 -19.37 -7.04 3.06
C ALA A 2 -18.26 -6.66 2.06
N ASP A 3 -17.92 -5.38 1.96
CA ASP A 3 -16.78 -4.93 1.16
C ASP A 3 -15.47 -5.20 1.92
N THR A 4 -14.47 -5.72 1.21
CA THR A 4 -13.15 -6.06 1.77
C THR A 4 -12.07 -5.33 0.99
N ARG A 5 -11.39 -4.38 1.66
CA ARG A 5 -10.17 -3.75 1.14
C ARG A 5 -8.96 -4.58 1.58
N LEU A 6 -8.21 -5.10 0.63
CA LEU A 6 -6.96 -5.83 0.90
C LEU A 6 -5.75 -4.96 0.59
N ILE A 7 -4.72 -5.08 1.42
CA ILE A 7 -3.40 -4.47 1.23
C ILE A 7 -2.38 -5.59 1.34
N ARG A 8 -1.50 -5.70 0.34
CA ARG A 8 -0.44 -6.70 0.30
C ARG A 8 0.91 -6.00 0.28
N LEU A 9 1.78 -6.40 1.20
CA LEU A 9 3.19 -6.00 1.21
C LEU A 9 4.02 -7.20 0.77
N THR A 10 4.96 -6.97 -0.14
CA THR A 10 5.89 -7.98 -0.63
C THR A 10 7.29 -7.40 -0.59
N TRP A 11 8.23 -8.11 0.03
CA TRP A 11 9.63 -7.71 0.08
C TRP A 11 10.54 -8.91 -0.13
N GLU A 12 11.70 -8.64 -0.73
CA GLU A 12 12.80 -9.57 -0.88
C GLU A 12 14.09 -8.78 -0.64
N ASN A 13 14.87 -9.21 0.34
CA ASN A 13 16.09 -8.51 0.75
C ASN A 13 17.07 -8.43 -0.43
N ASP A 14 17.70 -7.27 -0.58
CA ASP A 14 18.62 -6.92 -1.67
C ASP A 14 17.98 -7.01 -3.06
N VAL A 15 16.64 -7.05 -3.15
CA VAL A 15 15.89 -7.15 -4.42
C VAL A 15 14.82 -6.09 -4.55
N GLN A 16 13.73 -6.15 -3.76
CA GLN A 16 12.60 -5.24 -3.95
C GLN A 16 11.69 -5.09 -2.73
N PHE A 17 10.92 -4.00 -2.74
CA PHE A 17 9.75 -3.77 -1.91
C PHE A 17 8.56 -3.34 -2.79
N LYS A 18 7.37 -3.88 -2.48
CA LYS A 18 6.12 -3.57 -3.20
C LYS A 18 4.92 -3.52 -2.25
N MET A 19 4.03 -2.56 -2.47
CA MET A 19 2.71 -2.50 -1.85
C MET A 19 1.62 -2.51 -2.93
N ASP A 20 0.70 -3.46 -2.83
CA ASP A 20 -0.48 -3.57 -3.70
C ASP A 20 -1.78 -3.44 -2.91
N THR A 21 -2.87 -3.12 -3.61
CA THR A 21 -4.22 -3.09 -3.05
C THR A 21 -5.26 -3.68 -4.01
N LYS A 22 -6.40 -4.13 -3.50
CA LYS A 22 -7.63 -4.35 -4.28
C LYS A 22 -8.88 -4.23 -3.41
N LEU A 23 -10.04 -4.02 -4.05
CA LEU A 23 -11.36 -4.08 -3.41
C LEU A 23 -12.06 -5.36 -3.84
N ASN A 24 -12.49 -6.19 -2.89
CA ASN A 24 -13.22 -7.43 -3.19
C ASN A 24 -12.47 -8.29 -4.23
N ASP A 25 -13.12 -8.55 -5.36
CA ASP A 25 -12.64 -9.38 -6.46
C ASP A 25 -12.07 -8.56 -7.64
N GLU A 26 -11.81 -7.27 -7.44
CA GLU A 26 -11.11 -6.44 -8.43
C GLU A 26 -9.63 -6.86 -8.61
N ASP A 27 -9.01 -6.35 -9.67
CA ASP A 27 -7.60 -6.55 -9.94
C ASP A 27 -6.70 -5.87 -8.89
N TRP A 28 -5.52 -6.44 -8.68
CA TRP A 28 -4.49 -5.82 -7.85
C TRP A 28 -3.92 -4.57 -8.53
N LEU A 29 -3.87 -3.47 -7.78
CA LEU A 29 -3.21 -2.23 -8.16
C LEU A 29 -1.94 -2.03 -7.36
N THR A 30 -0.83 -1.77 -8.04
CA THR A 30 0.44 -1.38 -7.41
C THR A 30 0.34 0.06 -6.90
N ILE A 31 0.61 0.27 -5.61
CA ILE A 31 0.71 1.62 -5.02
C ILE A 31 2.15 2.12 -5.05
N ILE A 32 3.10 1.25 -4.72
CA ILE A 32 4.52 1.52 -4.81
C ILE A 32 5.28 0.24 -5.11
N GLU A 33 6.31 0.35 -5.92
CA GLU A 33 7.26 -0.70 -6.25
C GLU A 33 8.64 -0.06 -6.34
N MET A 34 9.61 -0.66 -5.65
CA MET A 34 10.95 -0.14 -5.51
C MET A 34 11.96 -1.28 -5.52
N ASP A 35 12.97 -1.14 -6.36
CA ASP A 35 14.13 -2.03 -6.33
C ASP A 35 15.08 -1.60 -5.22
N GLU A 36 15.57 -2.57 -4.45
CA GLU A 36 16.57 -2.33 -3.43
C GLU A 36 17.90 -2.02 -4.13
N ASN A 37 18.34 -0.77 -4.03
CA ASN A 37 19.60 -0.30 -4.58
C ASN A 37 20.37 0.49 -3.52
N GLY A 38 21.58 0.96 -3.85
CA GLY A 38 22.44 1.70 -2.92
C GLY A 38 21.82 2.95 -2.28
N ASN A 39 20.68 3.45 -2.79
CA ASN A 39 19.95 4.60 -2.25
C ASN A 39 18.68 4.21 -1.50
N ILE A 40 18.41 2.92 -1.28
CA ILE A 40 17.16 2.46 -0.66
C ILE A 40 16.92 3.10 0.70
N SER A 41 17.97 3.31 1.49
CA SER A 41 17.89 3.94 2.80
C SER A 41 17.35 5.38 2.75
N GLN A 42 17.71 6.13 1.72
CA GLN A 42 17.22 7.50 1.50
C GLN A 42 15.79 7.50 0.96
N LEU A 43 15.47 6.56 0.06
CA LEU A 43 14.14 6.45 -0.54
C LEU A 43 13.12 5.85 0.44
N TRP A 44 13.57 5.10 1.44
CA TRP A 44 12.71 4.39 2.38
C TRP A 44 11.84 5.33 3.22
N GLU A 45 12.36 6.49 3.60
CA GLU A 45 11.57 7.48 4.35
C GLU A 45 10.34 7.93 3.54
N HIS A 46 10.51 8.16 2.25
CA HIS A 46 9.43 8.53 1.34
C HIS A 46 8.47 7.36 1.09
N ALA A 47 9.01 6.16 0.88
CA ALA A 47 8.23 4.94 0.68
C ALA A 47 7.34 4.64 1.89
N GLY A 48 7.91 4.67 3.09
CA GLY A 48 7.21 4.44 4.34
C GLY A 48 6.14 5.50 4.60
N ALA A 49 6.41 6.77 4.27
CA ALA A 49 5.42 7.84 4.36
C ALA A 49 4.25 7.62 3.40
N LEU A 50 4.51 7.22 2.15
CA LEU A 50 3.47 6.91 1.17
C LEU A 50 2.59 5.74 1.63
N CYS A 51 3.19 4.65 2.11
CA CYS A 51 2.47 3.48 2.60
C CYS A 51 1.52 3.84 3.75
N LYS A 52 1.99 4.60 4.74
CA LYS A 52 1.17 5.08 5.85
C LYS A 52 0.03 5.98 5.37
N LYS A 53 0.34 6.95 4.52
CA LYS A 53 -0.66 7.90 4.01
C LYS A 53 -1.74 7.19 3.20
N TYR A 54 -1.36 6.18 2.41
CA TYR A 54 -2.30 5.35 1.68
C TYR A 54 -3.23 4.59 2.64
N PHE A 55 -2.69 3.92 3.66
CA PHE A 55 -3.49 3.21 4.66
C PHE A 55 -4.49 4.12 5.36
N GLU A 56 -4.04 5.29 5.84
CA GLU A 56 -4.91 6.31 6.45
C GLU A 56 -6.06 6.71 5.52
N THR A 57 -5.75 6.95 4.25
CA THR A 57 -6.76 7.32 3.24
C THR A 57 -7.81 6.23 3.05
N GLN A 58 -7.42 4.95 3.10
CA GLN A 58 -8.37 3.84 3.02
C GLN A 58 -9.28 3.75 4.25
N VAL A 59 -8.72 3.96 5.45
CA VAL A 59 -9.51 3.97 6.69
C VAL A 59 -10.48 5.16 6.71
N ASP A 60 -10.04 6.34 6.29
CA ASP A 60 -10.89 7.53 6.19
C ASP A 60 -12.03 7.32 5.19
N PHE A 61 -11.75 6.71 4.04
CA PHE A 61 -12.76 6.35 3.05
C PHE A 61 -13.81 5.39 3.65
N ILE A 62 -13.36 4.31 4.29
CA ILE A 62 -14.25 3.34 4.95
C ILE A 62 -15.09 4.04 6.03
N GLY A 63 -14.47 4.86 6.86
CA GLY A 63 -15.16 5.64 7.89
C GLY A 63 -16.17 6.63 7.32
N GLY A 64 -15.90 7.21 6.14
CA GLY A 64 -16.85 8.04 5.41
C GLY A 64 -18.08 7.26 4.95
N VAL A 65 -17.87 6.08 4.36
CA VAL A 65 -18.95 5.17 3.92
C VAL A 65 -19.77 4.62 5.09
N MET A 66 -19.15 4.38 6.25
CA MET A 66 -19.87 3.87 7.43
C MET A 66 -20.74 4.92 8.14
N LYS A 67 -20.42 6.20 7.98
CA LYS A 67 -21.16 7.31 8.62
C LYS A 67 -22.36 7.78 7.81
N SER A 68 -22.40 7.47 6.51
CA SER A 68 -23.52 7.73 5.60
C SER A 68 -24.59 6.66 5.71
#